data_AF-A0A9Q0LM75-F1
#
_entry.id   AF-A0A9Q0LM75-F1
#
_cell.length_a   1.000
_cell.length_b   1.000
_cell.length_c   1.000
_cell.angle_alpha   90.00
_cell.angle_beta   90.00
_cell.angle_gamma   90.00
#
_symmetry.space_group_name_H-M   'P 1'
#
loop_
_entity.id
_entity.type
_entity.pdbx_description
1 polymer ?
#
loop_
_entity_poly.entity_id
_entity_poly.type
_entity_poly.pdbx_seq_one_letter_code
_entity_poly.pdbx_strand_id
1 'polypeptide(L)' 'MIYQNYMKENETKDFIIISEEKEIKVHKLILFTRSELFKGMFLSVSDTSNQVHDYSRKSNESIQQLIYFLYHDKFKEK' A
#
# COMPACT_ATOMS: atom_id res chain seq x y z
N MET A 1 7.43 -0.69 16.72
CA MET A 1 7.18 0.20 15.56
C MET A 1 5.66 0.40 15.42
N ILE A 2 5.19 1.64 15.30
CA ILE A 2 3.84 2.10 15.70
C ILE A 2 2.68 1.57 14.82
N TYR A 3 2.93 1.13 13.58
CA TYR A 3 1.86 0.90 12.59
C TYR A 3 1.28 -0.51 12.51
N GLN A 4 1.76 -1.46 13.32
CA GLN A 4 1.34 -2.86 13.22
C GLN A 4 -0.16 -3.04 13.51
N ASN A 5 -0.72 -2.26 14.43
CA ASN A 5 -2.14 -2.31 14.76
C ASN A 5 -3.01 -1.78 13.62
N TYR A 6 -2.56 -0.75 12.91
CA TYR A 6 -3.31 -0.14 11.80
C TYR A 6 -3.55 -1.08 10.62
N MET A 7 -2.69 -2.08 10.36
CA MET A 7 -2.93 -2.98 9.22
C MET A 7 -4.27 -3.74 9.35
N LYS A 8 -4.72 -4.00 10.59
CA LYS A 8 -5.95 -4.73 10.92
C LYS A 8 -7.19 -3.84 10.91
N GLU A 9 -7.04 -2.53 11.06
CA GLU A 9 -8.13 -1.56 11.04
C GLU A 9 -8.56 -1.32 9.60
N ASN A 10 -9.69 -1.90 9.20
CA ASN A 10 -10.21 -1.75 7.84
C ASN A 10 -10.96 -0.44 7.62
N GLU A 11 -11.56 0.13 8.67
CA GLU A 11 -12.41 1.33 8.58
C GLU A 11 -11.62 2.59 8.22
N THR A 12 -10.33 2.62 8.54
CA THR A 12 -9.43 3.76 8.32
C THR A 12 -8.66 3.68 7.01
N LYS A 13 -8.82 2.60 6.23
CA LYS A 13 -8.14 2.44 4.92
C LYS A 13 -8.80 3.35 3.89
N ASP A 14 -8.00 4.26 3.34
CA ASP A 14 -8.42 5.37 2.49
C ASP A 14 -7.89 5.29 1.05
N PHE A 15 -7.17 4.21 0.70
CA PHE A 15 -6.57 4.05 -0.61
C PHE A 15 -6.60 2.59 -1.09
N ILE A 16 -6.70 2.39 -2.41
CA ILE A 16 -6.78 1.06 -3.04
C ILE A 16 -5.63 0.88 -4.04
N ILE A 17 -4.92 -0.23 -3.94
CA ILE A 17 -3.98 -0.68 -4.99
C ILE A 17 -4.63 -1.85 -5.72
N ILE A 18 -4.79 -1.72 -7.04
CA ILE A 18 -5.33 -2.76 -7.91
C ILE A 18 -4.15 -3.51 -8.52
N SER A 19 -3.94 -4.77 -8.13
CA SER A 19 -2.86 -5.63 -8.63
C SER A 19 -3.44 -6.97 -9.08
N GLU A 20 -3.20 -7.35 -10.33
CA GLU A 20 -3.80 -8.55 -10.97
C GLU A 20 -5.33 -8.59 -10.78
N GLU A 21 -6.00 -7.47 -11.03
CA GLU A 21 -7.46 -7.29 -10.88
C GLU A 21 -8.00 -7.47 -9.45
N LYS A 22 -7.11 -7.62 -8.46
CA LYS A 22 -7.47 -7.71 -7.04
C LYS A 22 -7.23 -6.39 -6.34
N GLU A 23 -8.19 -6.00 -5.51
CA GLU A 23 -8.09 -4.80 -4.68
C GLU A 23 -7.31 -5.09 -3.38
N ILE A 24 -6.37 -4.21 -3.06
CA ILE A 24 -5.64 -4.20 -1.80
C ILE A 24 -5.90 -2.86 -1.11
N LYS A 25 -6.78 -2.87 -0.10
CA LYS A 25 -7.08 -1.69 0.72
C LYS A 25 -5.94 -1.38 1.67
N VAL A 26 -5.53 -0.12 1.72
CA VAL A 26 -4.34 0.36 2.45
C VAL A 26 -4.56 1.79 2.97
N HIS A 27 -3.64 2.25 3.82
CA HIS A 27 -3.58 3.62 4.32
C HIS A 27 -2.58 4.42 3.50
N LYS A 28 -3.05 5.50 2.87
CA LYS A 28 -2.23 6.44 2.08
C LYS A 28 -1.08 7.01 2.90
N LEU A 29 -1.33 7.32 4.17
CA LEU A 29 -0.32 7.85 5.10
C LEU A 29 0.86 6.88 5.30
N ILE A 30 0.59 5.58 5.45
CA ILE A 30 1.64 4.57 5.63
C ILE A 30 2.50 4.47 4.36
N LEU A 31 1.87 4.43 3.19
CA LEU A 31 2.57 4.40 1.91
C LEU A 31 3.42 5.66 1.71
N PHE A 32 2.85 6.84 1.96
CA PHE A 32 3.51 8.14 1.82
C PHE A 32 4.74 8.26 2.71
N THR A 33 4.67 7.78 3.95
CA THR A 33 5.76 7.90 4.92
C THR A 33 6.83 6.84 4.77
N ARG A 34 6.52 5.69 4.15
CA ARG A 34 7.40 4.51 4.10
C ARG A 34 7.95 4.20 2.72
N SER A 35 7.54 4.91 1.68
CA SER A 35 7.99 4.69 0.31
C SER A 35 8.10 5.98 -0.48
N GLU A 36 9.33 6.30 -0.94
CA GLU A 36 9.56 7.47 -1.80
C GLU A 36 8.83 7.37 -3.14
N LEU A 37 8.56 6.15 -3.64
CA LEU A 37 7.74 5.95 -4.84
C LEU A 37 6.31 6.46 -4.61
N PHE A 38 5.66 5.98 -3.56
CA PHE A 38 4.28 6.38 -3.26
C PHE A 38 4.20 7.85 -2.86
N LYS A 39 5.18 8.36 -2.10
CA LYS A 39 5.29 9.78 -1.78
C LYS A 39 5.38 10.64 -3.03
N GLY A 40 6.28 10.32 -3.95
CA GLY A 40 6.43 11.04 -5.22
C GLY A 40 5.15 10.98 -6.05
N MET A 41 4.51 9.81 -6.13
CA MET A 41 3.23 9.63 -6.82
C MET A 41 2.14 10.52 -6.23
N PHE A 42 1.95 10.51 -4.90
CA PHE A 42 0.90 11.30 -4.24
C PHE A 42 1.13 12.81 -4.30
N LEU A 43 2.38 13.26 -4.42
CA LEU A 43 2.70 14.68 -4.60
C LEU A 43 2.59 15.15 -6.05
N SER A 44 2.76 14.25 -7.01
CA SER A 44 2.83 14.60 -8.45
C SER A 44 1.50 14.43 -9.18
N VAL A 45 0.61 13.58 -8.67
CA VAL A 45 -0.64 13.21 -9.36
C VAL A 45 -1.83 13.83 -8.62
N SER A 46 -2.62 14.64 -9.33
CA SER A 46 -3.83 15.28 -8.80
C SER A 46 -5.09 14.40 -8.94
N ASP A 47 -4.92 13.08 -8.97
CA ASP A 47 -6.02 12.13 -9.09
C ASP A 47 -6.76 11.99 -7.75
N THR A 48 -8.07 12.15 -7.77
CA THR A 48 -8.96 12.06 -6.62
C THR A 48 -9.63 10.70 -6.49
N SER A 49 -9.32 9.74 -7.36
CA SER A 49 -9.91 8.40 -7.38
C SER A 49 -9.62 7.56 -6.12
N ASN A 50 -8.59 7.93 -5.35
CA ASN A 50 -8.08 7.16 -4.20
C ASN A 50 -7.74 5.70 -4.56
N GLN A 51 -7.36 5.45 -5.81
CA GLN A 51 -6.88 4.16 -6.26
C GLN A 51 -5.72 4.28 -7.24
N VAL A 52 -4.95 3.21 -7.39
CA VAL A 52 -3.91 3.10 -8.41
C VAL A 52 -3.81 1.67 -8.94
N HIS A 53 -3.57 1.54 -10.24
CA HIS A 53 -3.23 0.25 -10.84
C HIS A 53 -1.73 -0.01 -10.73
N ASP A 54 -1.38 -1.19 -10.23
CA ASP A 54 0.01 -1.67 -10.23
C ASP A 54 0.40 -2.19 -11.61
N TYR A 55 1.35 -1.49 -12.25
CA TYR A 55 1.94 -1.88 -13.54
C TYR A 55 3.36 -2.45 -13.41
N SER A 56 3.81 -2.76 -12.18
CA SER A 56 5.19 -3.18 -11.92
C SER A 56 5.53 -4.61 -12.37
N ARG A 57 4.57 -5.30 -13.00
CA ARG A 57 4.64 -6.72 -13.44
C ARG A 57 4.97 -7.71 -12.31
N LYS A 58 4.79 -7.29 -11.05
CA LYS A 58 4.95 -8.14 -9.87
C LYS A 58 3.66 -8.90 -9.62
N SER A 59 3.78 -10.09 -9.03
CA SER A 59 2.61 -10.84 -8.60
C SER A 59 1.88 -10.10 -7.48
N ASN A 60 0.56 -10.31 -7.39
CA ASN A 60 -0.24 -9.76 -6.29
C ASN A 60 0.34 -10.16 -4.91
N GLU A 61 0.86 -11.37 -4.76
CA GLU A 61 1.53 -11.85 -3.55
C GLU A 61 2.77 -11.00 -3.20
N SER A 62 3.58 -10.65 -4.20
CA SER A 62 4.77 -9.81 -4.00
C SER A 62 4.39 -8.41 -3.54
N ILE A 63 3.30 -7.85 -4.10
CA ILE A 63 2.76 -6.57 -3.65
C ILE A 63 2.24 -6.68 -2.23
N GLN A 64 1.49 -7.73 -1.87
CA GLN A 64 1.04 -7.93 -0.50
C GLN A 64 2.20 -8.05 0.49
N GLN A 65 3.31 -8.70 0.11
CA GLN A 65 4.51 -8.77 0.94
C GLN A 65 5.18 -7.41 1.11
N LEU A 66 5.28 -6.61 0.04
CA LEU A 66 5.76 -5.23 0.12
C LEU A 66 4.87 -4.42 1.07
N ILE A 67 3.55 -4.47 0.91
CA ILE A 67 2.61 -3.79 1.79
C ILE A 67 2.80 -4.25 3.23
N TYR A 68 2.88 -5.55 3.50
CA TYR A 68 3.12 -6.07 4.83
C TYR A 68 4.42 -5.49 5.44
N PHE A 69 5.50 -5.47 4.66
CA PHE A 69 6.77 -4.87 5.06
C PHE A 69 6.63 -3.39 5.42
N LEU A 70 5.87 -2.59 4.65
CA LEU A 70 5.68 -1.17 4.96
C LEU A 70 5.00 -0.94 6.32
N TYR A 71 4.10 -1.83 6.75
CA TYR A 71 3.43 -1.77 8.05
C TYR A 71 4.25 -2.36 9.21
N HIS A 72 5.09 -3.36 8.94
CA HIS A 72 5.71 -4.19 9.98
C HIS A 72 7.24 -4.08 10.06
N ASP A 73 7.90 -3.55 9.03
CA ASP A 73 9.37 -3.50 8.87
C ASP A 73 10.02 -4.88 8.89
N LYS A 74 9.25 -5.88 8.47
CA LYS A 74 9.68 -7.28 8.25
C LYS A 74 8.81 -7.92 7.18
N PHE A 75 9.31 -8.96 6.54
CA PHE A 75 8.50 -9.79 5.64
C PHE A 75 7.58 -10.71 6.43
N LYS A 76 6.45 -11.08 5.82
CA LYS A 76 5.54 -12.05 6.44
C LYS A 76 6.16 -13.43 6.26
N GLU A 77 6.46 -14.09 7.38
CA GLU A 77 6.88 -15.48 7.40
C GLU A 77 5.77 -16.37 6.80
N LYS A 78 6.17 -17.39 6.04
CA LYS A 78 5.25 -18.33 5.38
C LYS A 78 4.54 -19.21 6.40
#